data_AF-A0A2S6V2A6-F1
#
_entry.id   AF-A0A2S6V2A6-F1
#
_cell.length_a   1.000
_cell.length_b   1.000
_cell.length_c   1.000
_cell.angle_alpha   90.00
_cell.angle_beta   90.00
_cell.angle_gamma   90.00
#
_symmetry.space_group_name_H-M   'P 1'
#
loop_
_entity.id
_entity.type
_entity.pdbx_description
1 polymer ?
#
loop_
_entity_poly.entity_id
_entity_poly.type
_entity_poly.pdbx_seq_one_letter_code
_entity_poly.pdbx_strand_id
1 'polypeptide(L)'
;MKILQLVTISTAAISLVTGFTPAIVAQDADYVCYMTTKSGRTLDLSASVCKLDASTQLAKATSGVGSDRAFIADYKRAVMSYPQLRDKLLASVERSPEASIMQAKSICDELEVGLTLEDIIYHRTEGTTNTVDTVNSSVIATLATKHYCPQFSSPSSAPR
;
A
#
# COMPACT_ATOMS: atom_id res chain seq x y z
N MET A 1 71.07 1.87 -21.72
CA MET A 1 71.09 3.03 -22.64
C MET A 1 69.76 3.74 -22.51
N LYS A 2 69.79 5.05 -22.22
CA LYS A 2 68.62 5.95 -22.18
C LYS A 2 68.19 6.26 -23.62
N ILE A 3 66.90 6.20 -23.90
CA ILE A 3 66.31 6.89 -25.06
C ILE A 3 65.09 7.67 -24.56
N LEU A 4 65.11 8.94 -24.91
CA LEU A 4 64.23 10.02 -24.48
C LEU A 4 63.27 10.34 -25.63
N GLN A 5 62.06 10.80 -25.26
CA GLN A 5 61.08 11.55 -26.05
C GLN A 5 60.15 10.77 -26.99
N LEU A 6 58.85 10.86 -26.74
CA LEU A 6 57.99 11.85 -27.41
C LEU A 6 56.61 11.88 -26.71
N VAL A 7 56.17 13.10 -26.40
CA VAL A 7 54.81 13.39 -25.91
C VAL A 7 53.87 13.33 -27.11
N THR A 8 52.87 12.46 -27.03
CA THR A 8 51.69 12.52 -27.90
C THR A 8 50.46 12.50 -27.00
N ILE A 9 49.85 13.69 -26.86
CA ILE A 9 48.53 13.84 -26.27
C ILE A 9 47.54 13.34 -27.32
N SER A 10 46.97 12.17 -27.10
CA SER A 10 45.84 11.68 -27.88
C SER A 10 44.65 11.53 -26.93
N THR A 11 43.77 12.53 -26.98
CA THR A 11 42.42 12.50 -26.42
C THR A 11 41.65 11.34 -27.05
N ALA A 12 41.58 10.21 -26.35
CA ALA A 12 40.64 9.14 -26.68
C ALA A 12 39.28 9.48 -26.04
N ALA A 13 38.29 9.71 -26.89
CA ALA A 13 36.91 9.97 -26.52
C ALA A 13 36.34 8.79 -25.71
N ILE A 14 35.73 9.13 -24.57
CA ILE A 14 34.96 8.20 -23.74
C ILE A 14 33.66 7.90 -24.47
N SER A 15 33.57 6.69 -25.03
CA SER A 15 32.32 6.14 -25.52
C SER A 15 32.31 4.66 -25.22
N LEU A 16 31.60 4.24 -24.17
CA LEU A 16 30.89 2.95 -24.17
C LEU A 16 29.89 2.86 -23.01
N VAL A 17 28.66 3.25 -23.36
CA VAL A 17 27.39 2.58 -23.06
C VAL A 17 27.24 2.07 -21.63
N THR A 18 26.78 2.93 -20.72
CA THR A 18 25.94 2.48 -19.61
C THR A 18 24.67 1.91 -20.22
N GLY A 19 24.61 0.58 -20.32
CA GLY A 19 23.38 -0.13 -20.59
C GLY A 19 22.39 0.21 -19.48
N PHE A 20 21.48 1.14 -19.76
CA PHE A 20 20.28 1.29 -18.97
C PHE A 20 19.43 0.07 -19.26
N THR A 21 19.64 -1.01 -18.52
CA THR A 21 18.50 -1.85 -18.17
C THR A 21 17.58 -0.93 -17.37
N PRO A 22 16.35 -0.62 -17.81
CA PRO A 22 15.37 -0.21 -16.84
C PRO A 22 15.27 -1.39 -15.88
N ALA A 23 15.76 -1.20 -14.65
CA ALA A 23 15.28 -1.99 -13.56
C ALA A 23 13.77 -1.81 -13.61
N ILE A 24 13.04 -2.85 -14.04
CA ILE A 24 11.61 -2.91 -13.85
C ILE A 24 11.46 -3.07 -12.34
N VAL A 25 11.46 -1.94 -11.65
CA VAL A 25 10.93 -1.82 -10.30
C VAL A 25 9.43 -1.95 -10.49
N ALA A 26 8.97 -3.19 -10.51
CA ALA A 26 7.58 -3.48 -10.24
C ALA A 26 7.38 -3.19 -8.74
N GLN A 27 6.82 -2.02 -8.43
CA GLN A 27 6.09 -1.67 -7.21
C GLN A 27 5.93 -0.15 -7.14
N ASP A 28 4.80 0.35 -7.63
CA ASP A 28 3.86 1.14 -6.86
C ASP A 28 2.58 1.21 -7.68
N ALA A 29 1.41 1.29 -7.06
CA ALA A 29 0.19 1.59 -7.80
C ALA A 29 0.24 3.07 -8.20
N ASP A 30 1.07 3.39 -9.20
CA ASP A 30 1.14 4.70 -9.81
C ASP A 30 -0.11 4.82 -10.67
N TYR A 31 -1.17 5.41 -10.10
CA TYR A 31 -2.37 5.73 -10.85
C TYR A 31 -1.98 6.73 -11.94
N VAL A 32 -1.62 6.22 -13.11
CA VAL A 32 -1.17 7.06 -14.21
C VAL A 32 -2.39 7.84 -14.71
N CYS A 33 -2.56 9.07 -14.23
CA CYS A 33 -3.58 10.01 -14.66
C CYS A 33 -3.37 10.50 -16.10
N TYR A 34 -2.37 9.93 -16.78
CA TYR A 34 -1.99 10.21 -18.15
C TYR A 34 -1.92 8.91 -18.93
N MET A 35 -2.67 8.81 -20.03
CA MET A 35 -2.64 7.65 -20.91
C MET A 35 -2.19 8.06 -22.30
N THR A 36 -1.19 7.40 -22.88
CA THR A 36 -0.81 7.63 -24.28
C THR A 36 -1.59 6.70 -25.19
N THR A 37 -2.31 7.26 -26.17
CA THR A 37 -3.04 6.49 -27.18
C THR A 37 -2.07 5.84 -28.17
N LYS A 38 -2.55 4.85 -28.93
CA LYS A 38 -1.79 4.23 -30.03
C LYS A 38 -1.35 5.21 -31.12
N SER A 39 -1.95 6.41 -31.17
CA SER A 39 -1.57 7.50 -32.07
C SER A 39 -0.53 8.46 -31.47
N GLY A 40 0.01 8.17 -30.28
CA GLY A 40 0.99 9.00 -29.60
C GLY A 40 0.41 10.23 -28.89
N ARG A 41 -0.92 10.34 -28.77
CA ARG A 41 -1.57 11.44 -28.06
C ARG A 41 -1.68 11.10 -26.58
N THR A 42 -1.26 12.00 -25.70
CA THR A 42 -1.48 11.86 -24.26
C THR A 42 -2.87 12.38 -23.88
N LEU A 43 -3.64 11.55 -23.21
CA LEU A 43 -4.91 11.89 -22.57
C LEU A 43 -4.64 12.19 -21.11
N ASP A 44 -5.00 13.39 -20.67
CA ASP A 44 -4.98 13.78 -19.26
C ASP A 44 -6.35 13.49 -18.64
N LEU A 45 -6.37 12.55 -17.70
CA LEU A 45 -7.55 12.11 -16.95
C LEU A 45 -7.62 12.75 -15.56
N SER A 46 -6.72 13.68 -15.24
CA SER A 46 -6.59 14.30 -13.92
C SER A 46 -7.86 15.03 -13.50
N ALA A 47 -8.56 15.63 -14.47
CA ALA A 47 -9.79 16.40 -14.22
C ALA A 47 -11.07 15.55 -14.11
N SER A 48 -11.03 14.25 -14.41
CA SER A 48 -12.21 13.37 -14.45
C SER A 48 -12.08 12.12 -13.59
N VAL A 49 -10.96 11.39 -13.70
CA VAL A 49 -10.74 10.12 -13.01
C VAL A 49 -9.92 10.33 -11.74
N CYS A 50 -8.86 11.15 -11.81
CA CYS A 50 -8.00 11.42 -10.66
C CYS A 50 -8.40 12.68 -9.88
N LYS A 51 -9.62 13.19 -10.08
CA LYS A 51 -10.11 14.38 -9.39
C LYS A 51 -10.46 14.04 -7.93
N LEU A 52 -9.46 13.65 -7.14
CA LEU A 52 -9.55 13.68 -5.69
C LEU A 52 -9.34 15.13 -5.27
N ASP A 53 -10.35 15.71 -4.64
CA ASP A 53 -10.26 17.06 -4.08
C ASP A 53 -9.02 17.17 -3.18
N ALA A 54 -8.16 18.16 -3.43
CA ALA A 54 -6.90 18.32 -2.68
C ALA A 54 -7.15 18.54 -1.17
N SER A 55 -8.33 19.09 -0.82
CA SER A 55 -8.77 19.20 0.58
C SER A 55 -9.11 17.84 1.20
N THR A 56 -9.68 16.92 0.41
CA THR A 56 -9.99 15.54 0.81
C THR A 56 -8.72 14.71 0.95
N GLN A 57 -7.72 14.89 0.07
CA GLN A 57 -6.40 14.25 0.23
C GLN A 57 -5.68 14.77 1.47
N LEU A 58 -5.65 16.08 1.70
CA LEU A 58 -4.96 16.65 2.85
C LEU A 58 -5.65 16.28 4.17
N ALA A 59 -6.98 16.26 4.21
CA ALA A 59 -7.76 15.78 5.35
C ALA A 59 -7.57 14.28 5.59
N LYS A 60 -7.54 13.44 4.54
CA LYS A 60 -7.27 11.98 4.63
C LYS A 60 -5.81 11.70 5.05
N ALA A 61 -4.86 12.53 4.63
CA ALA A 61 -3.44 12.40 4.98
C ALA A 61 -3.13 12.87 6.42
N THR A 62 -3.75 13.96 6.89
CA THR A 62 -3.53 14.49 8.24
C THR A 62 -4.36 13.77 9.32
N SER A 63 -5.56 13.28 9.01
CA SER A 63 -6.28 12.34 9.88
C SER A 63 -5.61 10.97 9.93
N GLY A 64 -4.86 10.59 8.89
CA GLY A 64 -4.18 9.31 8.76
C GLY A 64 -3.14 9.02 9.85
N VAL A 65 -2.28 9.98 10.21
CA VAL A 65 -1.18 9.72 11.17
C VAL A 65 -1.68 9.42 12.58
N GLY A 66 -2.75 10.10 13.03
CA GLY A 66 -3.38 9.85 14.32
C GLY A 66 -4.13 8.51 14.33
N SER A 67 -4.88 8.22 13.27
CA SER A 67 -5.59 6.96 13.10
C SER A 67 -4.63 5.76 12.98
N ASP A 68 -3.49 5.91 12.33
CA ASP A 68 -2.49 4.86 12.16
C ASP A 68 -1.87 4.44 13.51
N ARG A 69 -1.48 5.41 14.35
CA ARG A 69 -0.97 5.09 15.70
C ARG A 69 -2.04 4.45 16.57
N ALA A 70 -3.27 4.94 16.51
CA ALA A 70 -4.39 4.40 17.28
C ALA A 70 -4.73 2.97 16.83
N PHE A 71 -4.73 2.71 15.52
CA PHE A 71 -4.94 1.39 14.93
C PHE A 71 -3.88 0.39 15.41
N ILE A 72 -2.59 0.75 15.38
CA ILE A 72 -1.52 -0.14 15.84
C ILE A 72 -1.65 -0.43 17.34
N ALA A 73 -1.97 0.57 18.15
CA ALA A 73 -2.17 0.39 19.60
C ALA A 73 -3.36 -0.53 19.90
N ASP A 74 -4.47 -0.36 19.19
CA ASP A 74 -5.67 -1.17 19.36
C ASP A 74 -5.49 -2.58 18.80
N TYR A 75 -4.74 -2.75 17.70
CA TYR A 75 -4.31 -4.06 17.20
C TYR A 75 -3.50 -4.80 18.25
N LYS A 76 -2.46 -4.17 18.81
CA LYS A 76 -1.62 -4.77 19.86
C LYS A 76 -2.45 -5.17 21.07
N ARG A 77 -3.49 -4.40 21.43
CA ARG A 77 -4.42 -4.75 22.51
C ARG A 77 -5.33 -5.92 22.12
N ALA A 78 -5.90 -5.91 20.91
CA ALA A 78 -6.82 -6.92 20.43
C ALA A 78 -6.17 -8.31 20.38
N VAL A 79 -4.91 -8.41 19.95
CA VAL A 79 -4.24 -9.71 19.83
C VAL A 79 -3.88 -10.34 21.18
N MET A 80 -3.98 -9.60 22.28
CA MET A 80 -3.78 -10.14 23.65
C MET A 80 -4.83 -11.18 24.03
N SER A 81 -6.01 -11.18 23.40
CA SER A 81 -7.05 -12.20 23.63
C SER A 81 -6.74 -13.55 22.96
N TYR A 82 -5.67 -13.64 22.16
CA TYR A 82 -5.23 -14.85 21.48
C TYR A 82 -3.88 -15.34 22.03
N PRO A 83 -3.80 -15.82 23.28
CA PRO A 83 -2.53 -16.10 23.97
C PRO A 83 -1.61 -17.06 23.19
N GLN A 84 -2.18 -18.04 22.49
CA GLN A 84 -1.45 -19.03 21.69
C GLN A 84 -0.89 -18.50 20.35
N LEU A 85 -1.41 -17.38 19.84
CA LEU A 85 -0.98 -16.75 18.58
C LEU A 85 -0.33 -15.39 18.80
N ARG A 86 -0.48 -14.81 19.99
CA ARG A 86 -0.13 -13.43 20.35
C ARG A 86 1.25 -13.03 19.84
N ASP A 87 2.27 -13.80 20.17
CA ASP A 87 3.65 -13.40 19.86
C ASP A 87 3.89 -13.38 18.34
N LYS A 88 3.25 -14.29 17.57
CA LYS A 88 3.31 -14.29 16.11
C LYS A 88 2.53 -13.12 15.50
N LEU A 89 1.36 -12.79 16.06
CA LEU A 89 0.54 -11.66 15.63
C LEU A 89 1.25 -10.31 15.91
N LEU A 90 1.85 -10.17 17.10
CA LEU A 90 2.67 -9.01 17.45
C LEU A 90 3.88 -8.86 16.52
N ALA A 91 4.60 -9.97 16.27
CA ALA A 91 5.73 -9.95 15.35
C ALA A 91 5.31 -9.57 13.92
N SER A 92 4.09 -9.92 13.48
CA SER A 92 3.56 -9.54 12.17
C SER A 92 3.42 -8.03 12.03
N VAL A 93 2.74 -7.39 12.99
CA VAL A 93 2.52 -5.93 12.97
C VAL A 93 3.80 -5.13 13.26
N GLU A 94 4.74 -5.68 14.02
CA GLU A 94 6.01 -5.01 14.31
C GLU A 94 7.00 -5.09 13.16
N ARG A 95 6.98 -6.17 12.38
CA ARG A 95 7.82 -6.32 11.20
C ARG A 95 7.37 -5.39 10.07
N SER A 96 6.07 -5.19 9.91
CA SER A 96 5.52 -4.42 8.80
C SER A 96 4.22 -3.69 9.19
N PRO A 97 4.31 -2.66 10.04
CA PRO A 97 3.14 -1.91 10.49
C PRO A 97 2.41 -1.23 9.31
N GLU A 98 3.15 -0.75 8.31
CA GLU A 98 2.61 -0.10 7.12
C GLU A 98 1.73 -1.07 6.31
N ALA A 99 2.13 -2.34 6.18
CA ALA A 99 1.32 -3.34 5.48
C ALA A 99 0.00 -3.61 6.21
N SER A 100 0.02 -3.65 7.55
CA SER A 100 -1.20 -3.84 8.35
C SER A 100 -2.14 -2.63 8.24
N ILE A 101 -1.58 -1.41 8.20
CA ILE A 101 -2.31 -0.16 7.99
C ILE A 101 -2.92 -0.11 6.59
N MET A 102 -2.14 -0.40 5.54
CA MET A 102 -2.66 -0.44 4.16
C MET A 102 -3.76 -1.49 4.02
N GLN A 103 -3.56 -2.65 4.65
CA GLN A 103 -4.55 -3.70 4.68
C GLN A 103 -5.86 -3.27 5.35
N ALA A 104 -5.78 -2.53 6.47
CA ALA A 104 -6.95 -1.96 7.12
C ALA A 104 -7.65 -0.89 6.27
N LYS A 105 -6.87 -0.05 5.57
CA LYS A 105 -7.42 0.98 4.66
C LYS A 105 -8.13 0.35 3.45
N SER A 106 -7.59 -0.73 2.87
CA SER A 106 -8.21 -1.41 1.71
C SER A 106 -9.61 -1.97 2.03
N ILE A 107 -9.82 -2.42 3.26
CA ILE A 107 -11.10 -2.95 3.72
C ILE A 107 -12.20 -1.90 3.63
N CYS A 108 -11.86 -0.63 3.84
CA CYS A 108 -12.80 0.47 3.67
C CYS A 108 -13.21 0.68 2.21
N ASP A 109 -12.28 0.50 1.27
CA ASP A 109 -12.58 0.59 -0.17
C ASP A 109 -13.50 -0.58 -0.60
N GLU A 110 -13.27 -1.78 -0.05
CA GLU A 110 -14.10 -2.97 -0.28
C GLU A 110 -15.52 -2.81 0.31
N LEU A 111 -15.65 -2.22 1.49
CA LEU A 111 -16.94 -1.89 2.10
C LEU A 111 -17.68 -0.80 1.29
N GLU A 112 -16.96 0.18 0.75
CA GLU A 112 -17.53 1.26 -0.05
C GLU A 112 -18.18 0.77 -1.36
N VAL A 113 -17.63 -0.30 -1.95
CA VAL A 113 -18.21 -0.94 -3.14
C VAL A 113 -19.29 -1.97 -2.81
N GLY A 114 -19.68 -2.09 -1.53
CA GLY A 114 -20.84 -2.86 -1.07
C GLY A 114 -20.54 -4.30 -0.64
N LEU A 115 -19.27 -4.69 -0.48
CA LEU A 115 -18.95 -5.97 0.16
C LEU A 115 -19.25 -5.93 1.66
N THR A 116 -19.63 -7.05 2.24
CA THR A 116 -19.76 -7.16 3.70
C THR A 116 -18.42 -7.44 4.35
N LEU A 117 -18.27 -7.09 5.63
CA LEU A 117 -17.05 -7.41 6.38
C LEU A 117 -16.78 -8.93 6.43
N GLU A 118 -17.84 -9.73 6.44
CA GLU A 118 -17.76 -11.19 6.42
C GLU A 118 -17.22 -11.69 5.07
N ASP A 119 -17.73 -11.18 3.95
CA ASP A 119 -17.24 -11.52 2.61
C ASP A 119 -15.76 -11.15 2.44
N ILE A 120 -15.37 -9.97 2.94
CA ILE A 120 -13.98 -9.49 2.90
C ILE A 120 -13.06 -10.43 3.68
N ILE A 121 -13.44 -10.81 4.90
CA ILE A 121 -12.67 -11.75 5.72
C ILE A 121 -12.61 -13.11 5.04
N TYR A 122 -13.72 -13.61 4.51
CA TYR A 122 -13.80 -14.89 3.81
C TYR A 122 -12.83 -14.89 2.62
N HIS A 123 -12.94 -13.93 1.69
CA HIS A 123 -12.08 -13.88 0.50
C HIS A 123 -10.59 -13.72 0.82
N ARG A 124 -10.25 -12.97 1.87
CA ARG A 124 -8.85 -12.80 2.28
C ARG A 124 -8.27 -14.04 2.95
N THR A 125 -9.11 -14.89 3.52
CA THR A 125 -8.67 -16.10 4.25
C THR A 125 -8.98 -17.39 3.50
N GLU A 126 -9.65 -17.32 2.37
CA GLU A 126 -9.95 -18.44 1.49
C GLU A 126 -8.65 -19.16 1.07
N GLY A 127 -8.62 -20.48 1.23
CA GLY A 127 -7.42 -21.29 0.98
C GLY A 127 -6.28 -21.13 1.99
N THR A 128 -6.42 -20.26 3.00
CA THR A 128 -5.41 -20.09 4.05
C THR A 128 -5.60 -21.14 5.14
N THR A 129 -4.58 -21.98 5.35
CA THR A 129 -4.56 -23.00 6.42
C THR A 129 -3.91 -22.50 7.71
N ASN A 130 -3.23 -21.36 7.65
CA ASN A 130 -2.54 -20.76 8.78
C ASN A 130 -3.50 -19.93 9.65
N THR A 131 -3.82 -20.45 10.83
CA THR A 131 -4.70 -19.79 11.80
C THR A 131 -4.21 -18.39 12.21
N VAL A 132 -2.89 -18.13 12.19
CA VAL A 132 -2.35 -16.80 12.47
C VAL A 132 -2.83 -15.79 11.44
N ASP A 133 -2.79 -16.17 10.16
CA ASP A 133 -3.15 -15.27 9.05
C ASP A 133 -4.66 -15.03 9.01
N THR A 134 -5.46 -16.05 9.32
CA THR A 134 -6.91 -15.92 9.49
C THR A 134 -7.27 -14.95 10.62
N VAL A 135 -6.69 -15.14 11.81
CA VAL A 135 -6.95 -14.27 12.96
C VAL A 135 -6.43 -12.85 12.71
N ASN A 136 -5.25 -12.72 12.11
CA ASN A 136 -4.67 -11.43 11.74
C ASN A 136 -5.62 -10.65 10.83
N SER A 137 -6.11 -11.29 9.77
CA SER A 137 -7.02 -10.68 8.81
C SER A 137 -8.34 -10.25 9.46
N SER A 138 -8.90 -11.09 10.34
CA SER A 138 -10.13 -10.78 11.08
C SER A 138 -9.97 -9.60 12.05
N VAL A 139 -8.86 -9.54 12.80
CA VAL A 139 -8.57 -8.43 13.71
C VAL A 139 -8.39 -7.12 12.92
N ILE A 140 -7.64 -7.15 11.82
CA ILE A 140 -7.41 -5.98 10.96
C ILE A 140 -8.74 -5.48 10.36
N ALA A 141 -9.57 -6.39 9.85
CA ALA A 141 -10.90 -6.06 9.31
C ALA A 141 -11.80 -5.41 10.35
N THR A 142 -11.85 -5.97 11.56
CA THR A 142 -12.67 -5.42 12.65
C THR A 142 -12.21 -4.02 13.07
N LEU A 143 -10.89 -3.79 13.10
CA LEU A 143 -10.33 -2.49 13.50
C LEU A 143 -10.39 -1.45 12.37
N ALA A 144 -10.46 -1.88 11.11
CA ALA A 144 -10.54 -0.98 9.95
C ALA A 144 -11.75 -0.03 10.04
N THR A 145 -12.94 -0.58 10.30
CA THR A 145 -14.17 0.21 10.42
C THR A 145 -14.12 1.19 11.59
N LYS A 146 -13.35 0.89 12.65
CA LYS A 146 -13.18 1.81 13.77
C LYS A 146 -12.25 3.00 13.45
N HIS A 147 -11.15 2.76 12.75
CA HIS A 147 -10.06 3.74 12.61
C HIS A 147 -10.05 4.49 11.27
N TYR A 148 -10.58 3.88 10.22
CA TYR A 148 -10.44 4.39 8.85
C TYR A 148 -11.78 4.64 8.15
N CYS A 149 -12.83 3.89 8.49
CA CYS A 149 -14.16 4.06 7.92
C CYS A 149 -15.30 3.86 8.95
N PRO A 150 -15.44 4.81 9.90
CA PRO A 150 -16.44 4.75 10.97
C PRO A 150 -17.88 4.69 10.51
N GLN A 151 -18.19 5.11 9.27
CA GLN A 151 -19.52 4.94 8.69
C GLN A 151 -19.96 3.47 8.61
N PHE A 152 -19.02 2.53 8.58
CA PHE A 152 -19.29 1.08 8.56
C PHE A 152 -19.12 0.42 9.94
N SER A 153 -18.92 1.20 11.02
CA SER A 153 -18.71 0.67 12.38
C SER A 153 -20.02 0.26 13.09
N SER A 154 -21.19 0.56 12.51
CA SER A 154 -22.50 0.31 13.09
C SER A 154 -23.21 -0.87 12.40
N PRO A 155 -23.92 -1.77 13.13
CA PRO A 155 -24.71 -2.86 12.52
C PRO A 155 -26.03 -2.38 11.87
N SER A 156 -26.09 -1.16 11.35
CA SER A 156 -27.34 -0.59 10.80
C SER A 156 -27.09 0.27 9.58
N SER A 157 -27.00 -0.38 8.42
CA SER A 157 -27.68 0.07 7.21
C SER A 157 -27.66 -1.05 6.20
N ALA A 158 -28.62 -1.96 6.31
CA ALA A 158 -29.10 -2.70 5.15
C ALA A 158 -29.48 -1.67 4.06
N PRO A 159 -29.08 -1.87 2.79
CA PRO A 159 -29.50 -0.98 1.72
C PRO A 159 -31.03 -1.05 1.56
N ARG A 160 -31.65 0.12 1.45
CA ARG A 160 -33.01 0.27 0.90
C ARG A 160 -32.97 0.20 -0.61
#